data_AF-A0A831UR81-F1
#
_entry.id   AF-A0A831UR81-F1
#
_cell.length_a   1.000
_cell.length_b   1.000
_cell.length_c   1.000
_cell.angle_alpha   90.00
_cell.angle_beta   90.00
_cell.angle_gamma   90.00
#
_symmetry.space_group_name_H-M   'P 1'
#
loop_
_entity.id
_entity.type
_entity.pdbx_description
1 polymer ?
#
loop_
_entity_poly.entity_id
_entity_poly.type
_entity_poly.pdbx_seq_one_letter_code
_entity_poly.pdbx_strand_id
1 'polypeptide(L)'
;MRLGDVEEVRENLYVVYGRRELGDWKQMYQVWYSEREGRWYCTCFTSAFGFRRRKEICTHIAAVMLYRRYRRALQRLEDRRVYVAEADVECGGRLEANGELHARPLTPRGGVDLTFFISPRYRVVVISDTRRIAIRCGGRVYEAEGEEVPMAVARVLVERLYE
;
A
#
# COMPACT_ATOMS: atom_id res chain seq x y z
N MET A 1 -10.98 -2.46 -17.66
CA MET A 1 -10.54 -3.38 -16.58
C MET A 1 -11.58 -3.34 -15.46
N ARG A 2 -12.05 -4.49 -14.96
CA ARG A 2 -13.20 -4.60 -14.01
C ARG A 2 -12.83 -4.65 -12.51
N LEU A 3 -11.55 -4.47 -12.18
CA LEU A 3 -11.04 -4.66 -10.81
C LEU A 3 -11.68 -3.71 -9.81
N GLY A 4 -11.94 -2.46 -10.22
CA GLY A 4 -12.59 -1.44 -9.40
C GLY A 4 -14.10 -1.65 -9.23
N ASP A 5 -14.69 -2.64 -9.91
CA ASP A 5 -16.12 -2.94 -9.81
C ASP A 5 -16.40 -4.04 -8.76
N VAL A 6 -15.36 -4.57 -8.10
CA VAL A 6 -15.47 -5.69 -7.15
C VAL A 6 -15.44 -5.19 -5.72
N GLU A 7 -16.45 -5.59 -4.95
CA GLU A 7 -16.56 -5.34 -3.53
C GLU A 7 -16.66 -6.67 -2.78
N GLU A 8 -15.78 -6.88 -1.79
CA GLU A 8 -15.86 -8.04 -0.90
C GLU A 8 -16.86 -7.77 0.22
N VAL A 9 -17.98 -8.51 0.23
CA VAL A 9 -19.04 -8.35 1.23
C VAL A 9 -18.69 -9.12 2.50
N ARG A 10 -18.13 -10.32 2.32
CA ARG A 10 -17.58 -11.18 3.38
C ARG A 10 -16.69 -12.23 2.73
N GLU A 11 -16.07 -13.07 3.54
CA GLU A 11 -15.23 -14.15 3.04
C GLU A 11 -15.96 -15.00 1.97
N ASN A 12 -15.29 -15.17 0.83
CA ASN A 12 -15.78 -15.93 -0.31
C ASN A 12 -17.10 -15.43 -0.94
N LEU A 13 -17.59 -14.23 -0.60
CA LEU A 13 -18.76 -13.58 -1.20
C LEU A 13 -18.45 -12.15 -1.65
N TYR A 14 -18.65 -11.90 -2.94
CA TYR A 14 -18.31 -10.65 -3.61
C TYR A 14 -19.50 -10.12 -4.38
N VAL A 15 -19.58 -8.81 -4.48
CA VAL A 15 -20.47 -8.09 -5.40
C VAL A 15 -19.61 -7.55 -6.53
N VAL A 16 -20.09 -7.72 -7.77
CA VAL A 16 -19.49 -7.12 -8.96
C VAL A 16 -20.51 -6.17 -9.57
N TYR A 17 -20.21 -4.89 -9.60
CA TYR A 17 -21.05 -3.88 -10.22
C TYR A 17 -21.08 -4.08 -11.75
N GLY A 18 -22.30 -4.03 -12.29
CA GLY A 18 -22.57 -4.24 -13.70
C GLY A 18 -22.34 -2.98 -14.51
N ARG A 19 -21.75 -3.15 -15.69
CA ARG A 19 -21.44 -2.09 -16.66
C ARG A 19 -22.17 -2.37 -17.96
N ARG A 20 -23.11 -1.49 -18.32
CA ARG A 20 -23.92 -1.62 -19.54
C ARG A 20 -23.03 -1.66 -20.78
N GLU A 21 -21.96 -0.87 -20.78
CA GLU A 21 -20.95 -0.80 -21.83
C GLU A 21 -20.16 -2.11 -22.02
N LEU A 22 -20.18 -3.01 -21.02
CA LEU A 22 -19.55 -4.34 -21.08
C LEU A 22 -20.57 -5.47 -21.30
N GLY A 23 -21.82 -5.14 -21.66
CA GLY A 23 -22.88 -6.10 -21.94
C GLY A 23 -23.58 -6.65 -20.70
N ASP A 24 -23.43 -5.99 -19.54
CA ASP A 24 -24.17 -6.37 -18.34
C ASP A 24 -25.61 -5.89 -18.39
N TRP A 25 -26.51 -6.78 -17.99
CA TRP A 25 -27.95 -6.52 -17.95
C TRP A 25 -28.43 -6.09 -16.57
N LYS A 26 -27.74 -6.53 -15.51
CA LYS A 26 -28.04 -6.21 -14.11
C LYS A 26 -27.06 -5.15 -13.62
N GLN A 27 -27.50 -4.33 -12.67
CA GLN A 27 -26.65 -3.33 -12.01
C GLN A 27 -25.61 -3.96 -11.08
N MET A 28 -25.86 -5.17 -10.60
CA MET A 28 -24.95 -5.90 -9.73
C MET A 28 -25.09 -7.41 -9.93
N TYR A 29 -23.98 -8.12 -9.67
CA TYR A 29 -23.89 -9.57 -9.69
C TYR A 29 -23.27 -10.05 -8.39
N GLN A 30 -23.85 -11.09 -7.79
CA GLN A 30 -23.23 -11.75 -6.65
C GLN A 30 -22.36 -12.88 -7.18
N VAL A 31 -21.15 -12.98 -6.65
CA VAL A 31 -20.16 -13.99 -6.98
C VAL A 31 -19.69 -14.62 -5.68
N TRP A 32 -19.73 -15.95 -5.58
CA TRP A 32 -19.28 -16.64 -4.38
C TRP A 32 -18.56 -17.93 -4.69
N TYR A 33 -17.67 -18.33 -3.80
CA TYR A 33 -17.04 -19.64 -3.84
C TYR A 33 -17.82 -20.62 -2.96
N SER A 34 -18.26 -21.73 -3.53
CA SER A 34 -18.87 -22.82 -2.77
C SER A 34 -17.77 -23.80 -2.37
N GLU A 35 -17.39 -23.81 -1.09
CA GLU A 35 -16.40 -24.75 -0.58
C GLU A 35 -16.87 -26.21 -0.72
N ARG A 36 -18.17 -26.46 -0.48
CA ARG A 36 -18.78 -27.79 -0.64
C ARG A 36 -18.61 -28.36 -2.04
N GLU A 37 -18.70 -27.51 -3.06
CA GLU A 37 -18.60 -27.92 -4.47
C GLU A 37 -17.24 -27.61 -5.11
N GLY A 38 -16.33 -26.98 -4.37
CA GLY A 38 -15.01 -26.58 -4.85
C GLY A 38 -15.03 -25.60 -6.04
N ARG A 39 -16.12 -24.84 -6.27
CA ARG A 39 -16.28 -24.00 -7.48
C ARG A 39 -16.89 -22.63 -7.24
N TRP A 40 -16.64 -21.74 -8.20
CA TRP A 40 -17.21 -20.40 -8.25
C TRP A 40 -18.59 -20.36 -8.85
N TYR A 41 -19.42 -19.49 -8.30
CA TYR A 41 -20.78 -19.22 -8.72
C TYR A 41 -20.99 -17.75 -9.00
N CYS A 42 -21.85 -17.45 -9.97
CA CYS A 42 -22.28 -16.09 -10.27
C CYS A 42 -23.76 -16.04 -10.60
N THR A 43 -24.46 -14.99 -10.15
CA THR A 43 -25.86 -14.72 -10.52
C THR A 43 -26.06 -14.37 -11.99
N CYS A 44 -24.99 -14.20 -12.78
CA CYS A 44 -25.11 -14.06 -14.23
C CYS A 44 -25.54 -15.37 -14.91
N PHE A 45 -25.23 -16.52 -14.30
CA PHE A 45 -25.62 -17.84 -14.80
C PHE A 45 -27.13 -18.10 -14.77
N THR A 46 -27.88 -17.34 -13.97
CA THR A 46 -29.34 -17.49 -13.83
C THR A 46 -30.13 -16.62 -14.81
N SER A 47 -29.45 -15.89 -15.71
CA SER A 47 -30.09 -15.10 -16.77
C SER A 47 -30.47 -15.96 -17.99
N ALA A 48 -31.34 -15.44 -18.87
CA ALA A 48 -31.85 -16.13 -20.07
C ALA A 48 -30.76 -16.67 -21.02
N PHE A 49 -29.54 -16.13 -20.95
CA PHE A 49 -28.36 -16.57 -21.73
C PHE A 49 -27.28 -17.26 -20.87
N GLY A 50 -27.59 -17.63 -19.63
CA GLY A 50 -26.64 -18.07 -18.60
C GLY A 50 -26.38 -19.58 -18.54
N PHE A 51 -27.31 -20.40 -19.03
CA PHE A 51 -27.22 -21.86 -18.90
C PHE A 51 -26.04 -22.49 -19.68
N ARG A 52 -25.68 -21.96 -20.86
CA ARG A 52 -24.52 -22.44 -21.63
C ARG A 52 -23.17 -22.13 -20.96
N ARG A 53 -23.11 -21.11 -20.11
CA ARG A 53 -21.88 -20.64 -19.41
C ARG A 53 -21.70 -21.22 -18.01
N ARG A 54 -22.62 -22.05 -17.52
CA ARG A 54 -22.60 -22.61 -16.15
C ARG A 54 -21.38 -23.51 -15.86
N LYS A 55 -20.66 -23.94 -16.89
CA LYS A 55 -19.42 -24.73 -16.79
C LYS A 55 -18.14 -23.89 -16.99
N GLU A 56 -18.27 -22.59 -17.24
CA GLU A 56 -17.16 -21.70 -17.59
C GLU A 56 -16.98 -20.58 -16.57
N ILE A 57 -15.79 -19.98 -16.55
CA ILE A 57 -15.49 -18.79 -15.75
C ILE A 57 -16.03 -17.58 -16.51
N CYS A 58 -17.08 -16.94 -15.99
CA CYS A 58 -17.55 -15.67 -16.55
C CYS A 58 -16.60 -14.51 -16.20
N THR A 59 -16.75 -13.39 -16.91
CA THR A 59 -15.94 -12.18 -16.66
C THR A 59 -16.13 -11.61 -15.24
N HIS A 60 -17.29 -11.83 -14.60
CA HIS A 60 -17.51 -11.46 -13.20
C HIS A 60 -16.69 -12.33 -12.24
N ILE A 61 -16.65 -13.65 -12.45
CA ILE A 61 -15.82 -14.57 -11.65
C ILE A 61 -14.33 -14.26 -11.88
N ALA A 62 -13.93 -14.04 -13.13
CA ALA A 62 -12.55 -13.67 -13.44
C ALA A 62 -12.13 -12.37 -12.73
N ALA A 63 -13.01 -11.37 -12.67
CA ALA A 63 -12.75 -10.12 -11.94
C ALA A 63 -12.54 -10.38 -10.43
N VAL A 64 -13.34 -11.23 -9.81
CA VAL A 64 -13.18 -11.61 -8.40
C VAL A 64 -11.88 -12.38 -8.16
N MET A 65 -11.55 -13.34 -9.02
CA MET A 65 -10.28 -14.08 -8.90
C MET A 65 -9.08 -13.13 -9.00
N LEU A 66 -9.13 -12.16 -9.92
CA LEU A 66 -8.10 -11.14 -10.05
C LEU A 66 -8.05 -10.21 -8.83
N TYR A 67 -9.21 -9.76 -8.33
CA TYR A 67 -9.33 -8.96 -7.11
C TYR A 67 -8.67 -9.65 -5.91
N ARG A 68 -8.98 -10.93 -5.67
CA ARG A 68 -8.36 -11.70 -4.58
C ARG A 68 -6.84 -11.79 -4.71
N ARG A 69 -6.34 -12.05 -5.92
CA ARG A 69 -4.89 -12.10 -6.18
C ARG A 69 -4.23 -10.75 -5.95
N TYR A 70 -4.86 -9.67 -6.41
CA TYR A 70 -4.36 -8.31 -6.25
C TYR A 70 -4.35 -7.88 -4.77
N ARG A 71 -5.45 -8.09 -4.04
CA ARG A 71 -5.53 -7.81 -2.59
C ARG A 71 -4.48 -8.57 -1.79
N ARG A 72 -4.27 -9.86 -2.07
CA ARG A 72 -3.20 -10.65 -1.43
C ARG A 72 -1.81 -10.12 -1.77
N ALA A 73 -1.59 -9.65 -2.99
CA ALA A 73 -0.30 -9.07 -3.37
C ALA A 73 -0.04 -7.75 -2.63
N LEU A 74 -1.05 -6.87 -2.52
CA LEU A 74 -0.97 -5.64 -1.74
C LEU A 74 -0.70 -5.93 -0.25
N GLN A 75 -1.45 -6.85 0.34
CA GLN A 75 -1.27 -7.23 1.73
C GLN A 75 0.16 -7.71 2.00
N ARG A 76 0.75 -8.53 1.11
CA ARG A 76 2.16 -8.94 1.24
C ARG A 76 3.15 -7.79 1.17
N LEU A 77 2.86 -6.76 0.38
CA LEU A 77 3.72 -5.57 0.29
C LEU A 77 3.59 -4.71 1.55
N GLU A 78 2.39 -4.57 2.08
CA GLU A 78 2.08 -3.83 3.32
C GLU A 78 2.66 -4.50 4.56
N ASP A 79 2.59 -5.84 4.62
CA ASP A 79 3.10 -6.66 5.71
C ASP A 79 4.62 -6.90 5.65
N ARG A 80 5.28 -6.46 4.56
CA ARG A 80 6.74 -6.60 4.41
C ARG A 80 7.43 -5.89 5.57
N ARG A 81 8.22 -6.64 6.34
CA ARG A 81 9.02 -6.12 7.46
C ARG A 81 10.15 -5.25 6.94
N VAL A 82 10.29 -4.06 7.51
CA VAL A 82 11.35 -3.08 7.25
C VAL A 82 11.82 -2.48 8.56
N TYR A 83 13.01 -1.87 8.55
CA TYR A 83 13.57 -1.18 9.70
C TYR A 83 13.42 0.33 9.51
N VAL A 84 12.88 1.01 10.52
CA VAL A 84 12.70 2.47 10.49
C VAL A 84 13.47 3.11 11.63
N ALA A 85 14.18 4.19 11.32
CA ALA A 85 14.80 5.04 12.35
C ALA A 85 14.35 6.49 12.16
N GLU A 86 14.00 7.12 13.27
CA GLU A 86 13.78 8.56 13.34
C GLU A 86 14.95 9.23 14.06
N ALA A 87 15.41 10.35 13.52
CA ALA A 87 16.45 11.14 14.17
C ALA A 87 16.29 12.63 13.87
N ASP A 88 16.73 13.47 14.80
CA ASP A 88 17.00 14.88 14.52
C ASP A 88 18.49 15.02 14.19
N VAL A 89 18.80 15.47 12.98
CA VAL A 89 20.17 15.60 12.50
C VAL A 89 20.50 17.05 12.17
N GLU A 90 21.65 17.50 12.65
CA GLU A 90 22.25 18.77 12.25
C GLU A 90 23.14 18.54 11.04
N CYS A 91 22.76 19.14 9.90
CA CYS A 91 23.47 18.94 8.65
C CYS A 91 23.46 20.17 7.75
N GLY A 92 24.60 20.82 7.56
CA GLY A 92 24.78 21.89 6.59
C GLY A 92 25.07 21.42 5.16
N GLY A 93 25.12 20.10 4.92
CA GLY A 93 25.47 19.50 3.64
C GLY A 93 24.39 18.58 3.09
N ARG A 94 24.77 17.71 2.15
CA ARG A 94 23.87 16.67 1.61
C ARG A 94 23.64 15.57 2.64
N LEU A 95 22.37 15.27 2.90
CA LEU A 95 21.95 14.12 3.68
C LEU A 95 21.85 12.88 2.78
N GLU A 96 22.40 11.77 3.24
CA GLU A 96 22.32 10.46 2.58
C GLU A 96 22.06 9.38 3.64
N ALA A 97 21.49 8.24 3.25
CA ALA A 97 21.34 7.09 4.12
C ALA A 97 21.52 5.77 3.36
N ASN A 98 21.76 4.66 4.07
CA ASN A 98 21.75 3.31 3.51
C ASN A 98 20.33 2.74 3.33
N GLY A 99 19.36 3.61 3.04
CA GLY A 99 17.94 3.32 2.90
C GLY A 99 17.22 4.50 2.24
N GLU A 100 15.90 4.41 2.17
CA GLU A 100 15.05 5.51 1.72
C GLU A 100 15.00 6.58 2.81
N LEU A 101 15.53 7.78 2.50
CA LEU A 101 15.63 8.91 3.41
C LEU A 101 14.53 9.93 3.12
N HIS A 102 13.71 10.23 4.13
CA HIS A 102 12.80 11.37 4.14
C HIS A 102 13.29 12.39 5.16
N ALA A 103 13.33 13.66 4.77
CA ALA A 103 13.82 14.74 5.62
C ALA A 103 12.87 15.93 5.58
N ARG A 104 12.54 16.46 6.75
CA ARG A 104 11.83 17.74 6.91
C ARG A 104 12.70 18.71 7.71
N PRO A 105 12.95 19.93 7.20
CA PRO A 105 13.65 20.94 7.97
C PRO A 105 12.83 21.34 9.21
N LEU A 106 13.48 21.38 10.36
CA LEU A 106 12.93 21.91 11.61
C LEU A 106 13.19 23.42 11.64
N THR A 107 12.19 24.21 11.25
CA THR A 107 12.27 25.67 11.39
C THR A 107 12.09 26.08 12.86
N PRO A 108 12.93 27.01 13.38
CA PRO A 108 12.73 27.54 14.72
C PRO A 108 11.36 28.23 14.86
N ARG A 109 10.75 28.14 16.04
CA ARG A 109 9.57 28.96 16.38
C ARG A 109 9.99 30.43 16.36
N GLY A 110 9.58 31.17 15.32
CA GLY A 110 9.92 32.60 15.16
C GLY A 110 10.41 33.00 13.77
N GLY A 111 10.62 32.05 12.85
CA GLY A 111 11.08 32.32 11.48
C GLY A 111 12.49 31.78 11.22
N VAL A 112 13.03 32.11 10.03
CA VAL A 112 14.37 31.68 9.60
C VAL A 112 15.41 32.55 10.30
N ASP A 113 15.95 32.08 11.42
CA ASP A 113 17.07 32.73 12.10
C ASP A 113 18.39 32.51 11.33
N LEU A 114 19.37 33.41 11.47
CA LEU A 114 20.70 33.30 10.85
C LEU A 114 21.41 31.99 11.20
N THR A 115 21.06 31.39 12.34
CA THR A 115 21.55 30.08 12.81
C THR A 115 21.13 28.91 11.91
N PHE A 116 19.99 29.00 11.21
CA PHE A 116 19.52 27.96 10.28
C PHE A 116 20.44 27.82 9.04
N PHE A 117 21.09 28.90 8.63
CA PHE A 117 22.05 28.88 7.52
C PHE A 117 23.41 28.29 7.93
N ILE A 118 23.71 28.25 9.23
CA ILE A 118 24.99 27.76 9.76
C ILE A 118 24.91 26.28 10.12
N SER A 119 23.78 25.82 10.66
CA SER A 119 23.58 24.41 11.05
C SER A 119 22.09 24.05 10.98
N PRO A 120 21.55 23.77 9.77
CA PRO A 120 20.15 23.42 9.63
C PRO A 120 19.86 22.08 10.31
N ARG A 121 18.76 22.05 11.06
CA ARG A 121 18.25 20.87 11.74
C ARG A 121 17.18 20.22 10.88
N TYR A 122 17.26 18.92 10.71
CA TYR A 122 16.28 18.13 10.00
C TYR A 122 15.72 17.05 10.92
N ARG A 123 14.40 16.88 10.90
CA ARG A 123 13.80 15.62 11.32
C ARG A 123 13.91 14.67 10.13
N VAL A 124 14.53 13.52 10.34
CA VAL A 124 14.66 12.49 9.32
C VAL A 124 13.96 11.21 9.73
N VAL A 125 13.35 10.56 8.74
CA VAL A 125 12.80 9.21 8.83
C VAL A 125 13.52 8.40 7.75
N VAL A 126 14.17 7.32 8.14
CA VAL A 126 14.85 6.41 7.21
C VAL A 126 14.18 5.06 7.22
N ILE A 127 13.85 4.53 6.04
CA ILE A 127 13.33 3.18 5.84
C ILE A 127 14.44 2.33 5.22
N SER A 128 14.86 1.25 5.88
CA SER A 128 15.91 0.34 5.40
C SER A 128 15.43 -1.12 5.43
N ASP A 129 16.04 -1.95 4.59
CA ASP A 129 15.95 -3.41 4.65
C ASP A 129 16.92 -4.02 5.69
N THR A 130 17.81 -3.21 6.24
CA THR A 130 18.79 -3.62 7.26
C THR A 130 18.54 -2.91 8.59
N ARG A 131 18.81 -3.61 9.70
CA ARG A 131 18.60 -3.08 11.06
C ARG A 131 19.55 -1.92 11.40
N ARG A 132 20.76 -1.90 10.84
CA ARG A 132 21.73 -0.84 11.10
C ARG A 132 21.52 0.27 10.08
N ILE A 133 21.01 1.40 10.54
CA ILE A 133 20.77 2.57 9.70
C ILE A 133 21.91 3.56 9.90
N ALA A 134 22.52 3.99 8.81
CA ALA A 134 23.62 4.95 8.78
C ALA A 134 23.19 6.19 7.99
N ILE A 135 23.01 7.31 8.70
CA ILE A 135 22.72 8.62 8.11
C ILE A 135 24.03 9.37 7.93
N ARG A 136 24.32 9.84 6.73
CA ARG A 136 25.55 10.56 6.39
C ARG A 136 25.25 12.02 6.12
N CYS A 137 26.10 12.89 6.67
CA CYS A 137 26.09 14.32 6.40
C CYS A 137 27.52 14.82 6.19
N GLY A 138 27.88 15.17 4.96
CA GLY A 138 29.16 15.85 4.67
C GLY A 138 30.41 15.19 5.27
N GLY A 139 30.41 13.85 5.42
CA GLY A 139 31.51 13.08 6.02
C GLY A 139 31.28 12.60 7.47
N ARG A 140 30.28 13.12 8.18
CA ARG A 140 29.83 12.57 9.48
C ARG A 140 28.85 11.43 9.25
N VAL A 141 28.95 10.37 10.06
CA VAL A 141 28.04 9.22 10.04
C VAL A 141 27.33 9.13 11.39
N TYR A 142 26.01 9.11 11.35
CA TYR A 142 25.15 8.85 12.51
C TYR A 142 24.59 7.45 12.35
N GLU A 143 24.94 6.56 13.26
CA GLU A 143 24.41 5.20 13.29
C GLU A 143 23.23 5.11 14.26
N ALA A 144 22.15 4.49 13.82
CA ALA A 144 20.97 4.20 14.61
C ALA A 144 20.55 2.75 14.38
N GLU A 145 20.02 2.11 15.42
CA GLU A 145 19.29 0.86 15.25
C GLU A 145 17.86 1.17 14.81
N GLY A 146 17.46 0.64 13.67
CA GLY A 146 16.09 0.75 13.18
C GLY A 146 15.16 -0.18 13.95
N GLU A 147 13.95 0.31 14.23
CA GLU A 147 12.84 -0.46 14.76
C GLU A 147 12.16 -1.26 13.64
N GLU A 148 11.93 -2.55 13.87
CA GLU A 148 11.33 -3.42 12.86
C GLU A 148 9.79 -3.29 12.82
N VAL A 149 9.28 -2.73 11.74
CA VAL A 149 7.85 -2.45 11.55
C VAL A 149 7.34 -2.95 10.19
N PRO A 150 6.04 -3.20 10.02
CA PRO A 150 5.46 -3.42 8.69
C PRO A 150 5.61 -2.18 7.80
N MET A 151 5.79 -2.38 6.50
CA MET A 151 5.89 -1.30 5.52
C MET A 151 4.71 -0.32 5.58
N ALA A 152 3.49 -0.82 5.83
CA ALA A 152 2.34 0.06 6.03
C ALA A 152 2.54 1.07 7.18
N VAL A 153 3.15 0.64 8.28
CA VAL A 153 3.46 1.51 9.43
C VAL A 153 4.57 2.50 9.06
N ALA A 154 5.62 2.03 8.36
CA ALA A 154 6.69 2.90 7.88
C ALA A 154 6.17 4.07 7.03
N ARG A 155 5.20 3.81 6.14
CA ARG A 155 4.57 4.86 5.32
C ARG A 155 3.80 5.88 6.16
N VAL A 156 3.10 5.45 7.21
CA VAL A 156 2.41 6.36 8.14
C VAL A 156 3.40 7.26 8.88
N LEU A 157 4.57 6.74 9.27
CA LEU A 157 5.63 7.55 9.91
C LEU A 157 6.17 8.62 8.95
N VAL A 158 6.31 8.30 7.67
CA VAL A 158 6.69 9.28 6.64
C VAL A 158 5.60 10.32 6.41
N GLU A 159 4.33 9.93 6.39
CA GLU A 159 3.23 10.89 6.25
C GLU A 159 3.20 11.89 7.43
N ARG A 160 3.33 11.38 8.66
CA ARG A 160 3.44 12.20 9.88
C ARG A 160 4.65 13.14 9.87
N LEU A 161 5.72 12.78 9.17
CA LEU A 161 6.88 13.67 9.03
C LEU A 161 6.48 14.97 8.34
N TYR A 162 5.51 14.97 7.43
CA TYR A 162 5.12 16.13 6.61
C TYR A 162 3.85 16.86 7.06
N GLU A 163 3.15 16.35 8.08
CA GLU A 163 2.05 17.04 8.79
C GLU A 163 2.60 18.20 9.63
#